data_AF-A0A529M5P8-F1
#
_entry.id   AF-A0A529M5P8-F1
#
_cell.length_a   1.000
_cell.length_b   1.000
_cell.length_c   1.000
_cell.angle_alpha   90.00
_cell.angle_beta   90.00
_cell.angle_gamma   90.00
#
_symmetry.space_group_name_H-M   'P 1'
#
loop_
_entity.id
_entity.type
_entity.pdbx_description
1 polymer ?
#
loop_
_entity_poly.entity_id
_entity_poly.type
_entity_poly.pdbx_seq_one_letter_code
_entity_poly.pdbx_strand_id
1 'polypeptide(L)'
;PNIYADRIEWMCRNLDNRENLLVSLHPHNDRGTGIATTELGLMAGADRVEGTLFGNGERTGNVDIVTLALNMYTQGVDPLIDCSDINRMKDVYEYSNQLKIPERHPYVGELVYTAFSGSHQDAINKGMKALKKANTSLWEVPYLPIDPADVGRSYEAIIRINSQSGKGGIAYVLQADYGLNLPRNLQIEFSQEIQAITDAEGKEVPARRIYERFIETYVDQPGARLKFLDHHTYPSTEIKGRRVVEAVILDGGKEVTITGTGTGPIDGFVNALSRHVGVEMSVLDYSEHSMQRGSNASAISYVEMEYPGGKLFGAGINTNIVAASLEAVMSAANRIVGKKAG
;
A
#
# COMPACT_ATOMS: atom_id res chain seq x y z
N PRO A 1 -16.00 13.21 -34.18
CA PRO A 1 -16.75 11.92 -34.08
C PRO A 1 -18.22 12.09 -34.49
N ASN A 2 -18.93 13.11 -33.99
CA ASN A 2 -20.33 13.37 -34.34
C ASN A 2 -20.56 13.61 -35.85
N ILE A 3 -19.73 14.41 -36.53
CA ILE A 3 -19.87 14.64 -37.98
C ILE A 3 -19.72 13.35 -38.80
N TYR A 4 -18.89 12.41 -38.31
CA TYR A 4 -18.79 11.10 -38.96
C TYR A 4 -20.08 10.30 -38.76
N ALA A 5 -20.64 10.29 -37.54
CA ALA A 5 -21.91 9.66 -37.25
C ALA A 5 -23.06 10.25 -38.09
N ASP A 6 -23.15 11.57 -38.25
CA ASP A 6 -24.15 12.23 -39.12
C ASP A 6 -24.07 11.68 -40.56
N ARG A 7 -22.85 11.47 -41.08
CA ARG A 7 -22.64 10.89 -42.40
C ARG A 7 -23.06 9.43 -42.46
N ILE A 8 -22.76 8.65 -41.41
CA ILE A 8 -23.19 7.24 -41.34
C ILE A 8 -24.71 7.15 -41.28
N GLU A 9 -25.38 7.95 -40.45
CA GLU A 9 -26.84 7.99 -40.35
C GLU A 9 -27.46 8.36 -41.71
N TRP A 10 -26.89 9.37 -42.37
CA TRP A 10 -27.31 9.75 -43.71
C TRP A 10 -27.13 8.60 -44.70
N MET A 11 -25.97 7.93 -44.73
CA MET A 11 -25.73 6.78 -45.61
C MET A 11 -26.73 5.65 -45.32
N CYS A 12 -26.92 5.27 -44.06
CA CYS A 12 -27.85 4.21 -43.67
C CYS A 12 -29.31 4.53 -44.06
N ARG A 13 -29.70 5.81 -44.13
CA ARG A 13 -31.04 6.24 -44.55
C ARG A 13 -31.21 6.37 -46.07
N ASN A 14 -30.12 6.58 -46.82
CA ASN A 14 -30.18 6.94 -48.23
C ASN A 14 -29.59 5.89 -49.17
N LEU A 15 -28.91 4.87 -48.66
CA LEU A 15 -28.48 3.73 -49.47
C LEU A 15 -29.68 2.88 -49.87
N ASP A 16 -29.81 2.62 -51.18
CA ASP A 16 -30.82 1.70 -51.71
C ASP A 16 -30.61 0.28 -51.17
N ASN A 17 -31.70 -0.49 -51.05
CA ASN A 17 -31.67 -1.90 -50.65
C ASN A 17 -31.04 -2.11 -49.25
N ARG A 18 -31.25 -1.16 -48.32
CA ARG A 18 -30.62 -1.09 -46.99
C ARG A 18 -30.73 -2.38 -46.18
N GLU A 19 -31.84 -3.09 -46.29
CA GLU A 19 -32.12 -4.35 -45.60
C GLU A 19 -31.20 -5.50 -46.02
N ASN A 20 -30.58 -5.40 -47.20
CA ASN A 20 -29.65 -6.40 -47.75
C ASN A 20 -28.18 -5.94 -47.65
N LEU A 21 -27.90 -4.87 -46.91
CA LEU A 21 -26.56 -4.31 -46.74
C LEU A 21 -26.10 -4.43 -45.29
N LEU A 22 -24.80 -4.72 -45.11
CA LEU A 22 -24.09 -4.52 -43.86
C LEU A 22 -23.20 -3.29 -44.00
N VAL A 23 -23.54 -2.21 -43.29
CA VAL A 23 -22.74 -0.99 -43.25
C VAL A 23 -21.62 -1.19 -42.24
N SER A 24 -20.39 -1.24 -42.73
CA SER A 24 -19.19 -1.46 -41.91
C SER A 24 -18.44 -0.14 -41.66
N LEU A 25 -18.03 0.07 -40.41
CA LEU A 25 -17.16 1.18 -40.01
C LEU A 25 -15.71 0.71 -39.99
N HIS A 26 -14.77 1.52 -40.48
CA HIS A 26 -13.34 1.29 -40.37
C HIS A 26 -12.61 2.58 -39.95
N PRO A 27 -12.75 3.05 -38.70
CA PRO A 27 -12.15 4.32 -38.29
C PRO A 27 -10.69 4.15 -37.88
N HIS A 28 -9.82 5.03 -38.41
CA HIS A 28 -8.49 5.27 -37.87
C HIS A 28 -8.52 6.26 -36.70
N ASN A 29 -7.37 6.47 -36.06
CA ASN A 29 -7.25 7.27 -34.85
C ASN A 29 -6.43 8.57 -35.02
N ASP A 30 -6.33 9.15 -36.23
CA ASP A 30 -5.46 10.32 -36.52
C ASP A 30 -5.72 11.54 -35.61
N ARG A 31 -6.93 11.62 -35.04
CA ARG A 31 -7.36 12.71 -34.14
C ARG A 31 -7.58 12.25 -32.70
N GLY A 32 -7.16 11.04 -32.34
CA GLY A 32 -7.39 10.47 -31.00
C GLY A 32 -8.86 10.19 -30.67
N THR A 33 -9.74 10.09 -31.68
CA THR A 33 -11.19 9.91 -31.50
C THR A 33 -11.74 8.67 -32.21
N GLY A 34 -10.92 7.65 -32.51
CA GLY A 34 -11.34 6.44 -33.22
C GLY A 34 -12.47 5.69 -32.49
N ILE A 35 -12.34 5.52 -31.17
CA ILE A 35 -13.35 4.88 -30.31
C ILE A 35 -14.68 5.63 -30.39
N ALA A 36 -14.68 6.93 -30.03
CA ALA A 36 -15.90 7.75 -30.07
C ALA A 36 -16.51 7.85 -31.48
N THR A 37 -15.69 7.83 -32.54
CA THR A 37 -16.18 7.84 -33.92
C THR A 37 -16.92 6.55 -34.25
N THR A 38 -16.44 5.42 -33.74
CA THR A 38 -17.03 4.10 -33.94
C THR A 38 -18.33 3.95 -33.15
N GLU A 39 -18.33 4.27 -31.85
CA GLU A 39 -19.51 4.14 -31.00
C GLU A 39 -20.67 5.03 -31.48
N LEU A 40 -20.38 6.29 -31.84
CA LEU A 40 -21.40 7.16 -32.42
C LEU A 40 -21.87 6.67 -33.80
N GLY A 41 -20.98 6.10 -34.62
CA GLY A 41 -21.34 5.52 -35.91
C GLY A 41 -22.23 4.28 -35.79
N LEU A 42 -22.02 3.45 -34.77
CA LEU A 42 -22.89 2.32 -34.45
C LEU A 42 -24.28 2.82 -34.03
N MET A 43 -24.35 3.83 -33.14
CA MET A 43 -25.61 4.45 -32.76
C MET A 43 -26.34 5.12 -33.94
N ALA A 44 -25.60 5.57 -34.96
CA ALA A 44 -26.13 6.10 -36.21
C ALA A 44 -26.68 5.02 -37.17
N GLY A 45 -26.57 3.74 -36.83
CA GLY A 45 -27.19 2.63 -37.56
C GLY A 45 -26.25 1.82 -38.44
N ALA A 46 -24.94 1.86 -38.20
CA ALA A 46 -24.01 0.91 -38.81
C ALA A 46 -24.12 -0.49 -38.17
N ASP A 47 -23.76 -1.53 -38.92
CA ASP A 47 -23.98 -2.93 -38.54
C ASP A 47 -22.69 -3.65 -38.11
N ARG A 48 -21.53 -3.16 -38.54
CA ARG A 48 -20.24 -3.84 -38.35
C ARG A 48 -19.11 -2.86 -38.06
N VAL A 49 -18.12 -3.31 -37.30
CA VAL A 49 -16.87 -2.59 -37.03
C VAL A 49 -15.68 -3.41 -37.52
N GLU A 50 -14.74 -2.73 -38.16
CA GLU A 50 -13.40 -3.20 -38.44
C GLU A 50 -12.40 -2.45 -37.57
N GLY A 51 -11.46 -3.18 -36.98
CA GLY A 51 -10.45 -2.63 -36.09
C GLY A 51 -9.40 -3.69 -35.76
N THR A 52 -8.55 -3.38 -34.80
CA THR A 52 -7.46 -4.25 -34.36
C THR A 52 -7.47 -4.38 -32.84
N LEU A 53 -6.83 -5.43 -32.32
CA LEU A 53 -6.58 -5.51 -30.88
C LEU A 53 -5.62 -4.40 -30.47
N PHE A 54 -5.95 -3.67 -29.42
CA PHE A 54 -5.14 -2.59 -28.84
C PHE A 54 -4.79 -1.45 -29.80
N GLY A 55 -5.58 -1.29 -30.88
CA GLY A 55 -5.51 -0.14 -31.77
C GLY A 55 -4.26 -0.08 -32.66
N ASN A 56 -3.63 -1.21 -32.99
CA ASN A 56 -2.58 -1.23 -34.00
C ASN A 56 -3.10 -0.84 -35.40
N GLY A 57 -2.21 -0.40 -36.29
CA GLY A 57 -2.54 -0.06 -37.67
C GLY A 57 -1.64 1.04 -38.20
N GLU A 58 -1.97 1.57 -39.36
CA GLU A 58 -1.17 2.65 -39.95
C GLU A 58 -1.21 3.93 -39.09
N ARG A 59 -0.05 4.60 -38.98
CA ARG A 59 0.13 5.89 -38.30
C ARG A 59 -0.29 5.85 -36.83
N THR A 60 -1.49 6.34 -36.52
CA THR A 60 -2.09 6.40 -35.18
C THR A 60 -2.93 5.18 -34.84
N GLY A 61 -3.07 4.25 -35.80
CA GLY A 61 -3.74 2.97 -35.60
C GLY A 61 -5.20 2.95 -36.06
N ASN A 62 -5.75 1.73 -36.11
CA ASN A 62 -7.18 1.49 -36.25
C ASN A 62 -7.88 1.65 -34.91
N VAL A 63 -9.22 1.62 -34.92
CA VAL A 63 -9.98 1.54 -33.68
C VAL A 63 -9.64 0.25 -32.90
N ASP A 64 -9.50 0.39 -31.58
CA ASP A 64 -9.21 -0.72 -30.68
C ASP A 64 -10.47 -1.53 -30.35
N ILE A 65 -10.52 -2.76 -30.84
CA ILE A 65 -11.62 -3.71 -30.61
C ILE A 65 -11.74 -4.12 -29.14
N VAL A 66 -10.64 -4.20 -28.40
CA VAL A 66 -10.67 -4.57 -26.97
C VAL A 66 -11.31 -3.48 -26.14
N THR A 67 -10.94 -2.21 -26.40
CA THR A 67 -11.58 -1.06 -25.76
C THR A 67 -13.07 -1.00 -26.08
N LEU A 68 -13.49 -1.21 -27.33
CA LEU A 68 -14.92 -1.23 -27.70
C LEU A 68 -15.68 -2.36 -26.99
N ALA A 69 -15.13 -3.58 -26.97
CA ALA A 69 -15.74 -4.72 -26.29
C ALA A 69 -15.92 -4.46 -24.79
N LEU A 70 -14.90 -3.93 -24.12
CA LEU A 70 -14.98 -3.64 -22.69
C LEU A 70 -15.83 -2.42 -22.38
N ASN A 71 -15.91 -1.42 -23.27
CA ASN A 71 -16.88 -0.33 -23.15
C ASN A 71 -18.32 -0.87 -23.14
N MET A 72 -18.67 -1.79 -24.05
CA MET A 72 -19.97 -2.47 -24.05
C MET A 72 -20.20 -3.24 -22.74
N TYR A 73 -19.21 -4.02 -22.31
CA TYR A 73 -19.27 -4.80 -21.07
C TYR A 73 -19.54 -3.93 -19.84
N THR A 74 -18.85 -2.79 -19.71
CA THR A 74 -19.05 -1.86 -18.58
C THR A 74 -20.46 -1.25 -18.53
N GLN A 75 -21.17 -1.24 -19.65
CA GLN A 75 -22.55 -0.76 -19.76
C GLN A 75 -23.57 -1.91 -19.67
N GLY A 76 -23.14 -3.13 -19.36
CA GLY A 76 -24.01 -4.30 -19.22
C GLY A 76 -24.42 -4.95 -20.54
N VAL A 77 -23.70 -4.68 -21.63
CA VAL A 77 -23.94 -5.30 -22.95
C VAL A 77 -22.86 -6.34 -23.22
N ASP A 78 -23.26 -7.57 -23.55
CA ASP A 78 -22.33 -8.63 -23.92
C ASP A 78 -21.63 -8.30 -25.26
N PRO A 79 -20.29 -8.14 -25.27
CA PRO A 79 -19.55 -7.83 -26.49
C PRO A 79 -19.36 -9.03 -27.42
N LEU A 80 -19.70 -10.25 -27.01
CA LEU A 80 -19.44 -11.50 -27.73
C LEU A 80 -17.95 -11.75 -28.03
N ILE A 81 -17.07 -11.06 -27.33
CA ILE A 81 -15.61 -11.21 -27.37
C ILE A 81 -15.15 -11.49 -25.95
N ASP A 82 -14.43 -12.61 -25.77
CA ASP A 82 -13.87 -12.99 -24.48
C ASP A 82 -12.61 -12.19 -24.18
N CYS A 83 -12.73 -11.28 -23.22
CA CYS A 83 -11.63 -10.45 -22.69
C CYS A 83 -11.23 -10.85 -21.26
N SER A 84 -11.62 -12.05 -20.79
CA SER A 84 -11.40 -12.49 -19.40
C SER A 84 -9.92 -12.69 -19.03
N ASP A 85 -9.04 -12.85 -20.01
CA ASP A 85 -7.59 -12.90 -19.84
C ASP A 85 -6.90 -11.85 -20.72
N ILE A 86 -7.04 -10.59 -20.34
CA ILE A 86 -6.50 -9.46 -21.10
C ILE A 86 -4.96 -9.45 -21.10
N ASN A 87 -4.32 -10.06 -20.08
CA ASN A 87 -2.88 -10.20 -20.01
C ASN A 87 -2.36 -11.13 -21.12
N ARG A 88 -3.01 -12.28 -21.33
CA ARG A 88 -2.68 -13.15 -22.45
C ARG A 88 -2.89 -12.47 -23.80
N MET A 89 -3.96 -11.68 -23.95
CA MET A 89 -4.18 -10.90 -25.17
C MET A 89 -3.04 -9.91 -25.41
N LYS A 90 -2.60 -9.18 -24.36
CA LYS A 90 -1.43 -8.30 -24.40
C LYS A 90 -0.18 -9.06 -24.83
N ASP A 91 0.12 -10.18 -24.19
CA ASP A 91 1.34 -10.94 -24.48
C ASP A 91 1.40 -11.40 -25.94
N VAL A 92 0.28 -11.93 -26.46
CA VAL A 92 0.17 -12.33 -27.88
C VAL A 92 0.31 -11.12 -28.79
N TYR A 93 -0.30 -9.99 -28.44
CA TYR A 93 -0.20 -8.76 -29.21
C TYR A 93 1.23 -8.22 -29.27
N GLU A 94 1.90 -8.05 -28.13
CA GLU A 94 3.25 -7.49 -28.06
C GLU A 94 4.25 -8.42 -28.75
N TYR A 95 4.09 -9.73 -28.59
CA TYR A 95 4.87 -10.72 -29.33
C TYR A 95 4.65 -10.64 -30.84
N SER A 96 3.40 -10.57 -31.30
CA SER A 96 3.09 -10.63 -32.74
C SER A 96 3.48 -9.34 -33.46
N ASN A 97 3.30 -8.19 -32.80
CA ASN A 97 3.50 -6.88 -33.42
C ASN A 97 4.86 -6.26 -33.10
N GLN A 98 5.61 -6.79 -32.13
CA GLN A 98 6.88 -6.24 -31.65
C GLN A 98 6.75 -4.77 -31.19
N LEU A 99 5.57 -4.41 -30.69
CA LEU A 99 5.22 -3.09 -30.17
C LEU A 99 4.71 -3.23 -28.75
N LYS A 100 5.10 -2.30 -27.88
CA LYS A 100 4.61 -2.26 -26.50
C LYS A 100 3.28 -1.52 -26.40
N ILE A 101 2.41 -2.04 -25.56
CA ILE A 101 1.17 -1.35 -25.18
C ILE A 101 1.52 -0.21 -24.20
N PRO A 102 1.02 1.03 -24.42
CA PRO A 102 1.22 2.11 -23.48
C PRO A 102 0.64 1.82 -22.09
N GLU A 103 1.32 2.30 -21.06
CA GLU A 103 0.97 2.13 -19.64
C GLU A 103 -0.45 2.60 -19.26
N ARG A 104 -1.04 3.50 -20.05
CA ARG A 104 -2.36 4.10 -19.82
C ARG A 104 -3.40 3.69 -20.85
N HIS A 105 -3.09 2.71 -21.71
CA HIS A 105 -4.02 2.20 -22.69
C HIS A 105 -5.24 1.60 -21.97
N PRO A 106 -6.49 1.98 -22.30
CA PRO A 106 -7.67 1.56 -21.57
C PRO A 106 -7.71 0.04 -21.33
N TYR A 107 -8.10 -0.34 -20.11
CA TYR A 107 -8.25 -1.72 -19.62
C TYR A 107 -6.98 -2.58 -19.52
N VAL A 108 -6.00 -2.43 -20.42
CA VAL A 108 -4.81 -3.32 -20.48
C VAL A 108 -3.53 -2.67 -19.95
N GLY A 109 -3.47 -1.34 -19.97
CA GLY A 109 -2.29 -0.59 -19.56
C GLY A 109 -1.92 -0.86 -18.11
N GLU A 110 -0.63 -0.86 -17.79
CA GLU A 110 -0.14 -1.23 -16.46
C GLU A 110 -0.73 -0.38 -15.33
N LEU A 111 -1.07 0.87 -15.60
CA LEU A 111 -1.51 1.83 -14.56
C LEU A 111 -3.02 1.99 -14.45
N VAL A 112 -3.82 1.28 -15.26
CA VAL A 112 -5.27 1.57 -15.38
C VAL A 112 -6.11 1.04 -14.22
N TYR A 113 -5.57 0.12 -13.42
CA TYR A 113 -6.18 -0.36 -12.17
C TYR A 113 -5.37 0.05 -10.94
N THR A 114 -4.59 1.12 -11.06
CA THR A 114 -3.74 1.64 -9.99
C THR A 114 -4.32 2.93 -9.44
N ALA A 115 -4.41 3.04 -8.11
CA ALA A 115 -4.74 4.29 -7.44
C ALA A 115 -3.52 4.82 -6.67
N PHE A 116 -3.00 5.98 -7.08
CA PHE A 116 -1.86 6.62 -6.42
C PHE A 116 -2.25 7.50 -5.22
N SER A 117 -3.48 8.03 -5.22
CA SER A 117 -3.98 8.91 -4.15
C SER A 117 -4.53 8.11 -2.98
N GLY A 118 -4.09 8.43 -1.76
CA GLY A 118 -4.63 7.83 -0.53
C GLY A 118 -6.14 8.02 -0.37
N SER A 119 -6.71 9.13 -0.85
CA SER A 119 -8.18 9.34 -0.81
C SER A 119 -8.92 8.42 -1.77
N HIS A 120 -8.37 8.16 -2.96
CA HIS A 120 -8.94 7.21 -3.92
C HIS A 120 -8.85 5.78 -3.37
N GLN A 121 -7.71 5.42 -2.78
CA GLN A 121 -7.51 4.12 -2.14
C GLN A 121 -8.50 3.87 -0.99
N ASP A 122 -8.72 4.87 -0.13
CA ASP A 122 -9.71 4.77 0.96
C ASP A 122 -11.13 4.53 0.40
N ALA A 123 -11.52 5.27 -0.63
CA ALA A 123 -12.83 5.09 -1.27
C ALA A 123 -12.98 3.72 -1.95
N ILE A 124 -11.95 3.26 -2.68
CA ILE A 124 -11.91 1.91 -3.26
C ILE A 124 -12.05 0.85 -2.17
N ASN A 125 -11.27 0.97 -1.09
CA ASN A 125 -11.33 0.04 0.04
C ASN A 125 -12.72 -0.01 0.69
N LYS A 126 -13.40 1.13 0.82
CA LYS A 126 -14.78 1.19 1.33
C LYS A 126 -15.75 0.50 0.38
N GLY A 127 -15.66 0.77 -0.93
CA GLY A 127 -16.48 0.11 -1.95
C GLY A 127 -16.30 -1.40 -1.95
N MET A 128 -15.05 -1.87 -2.00
CA MET A 128 -14.72 -3.31 -1.96
C MET A 128 -15.23 -4.00 -0.68
N LYS A 129 -15.15 -3.33 0.48
CA LYS A 129 -15.68 -3.87 1.75
C LYS A 129 -17.21 -3.93 1.78
N ALA A 130 -17.88 -2.94 1.19
CA ALA A 130 -19.34 -2.91 1.09
C ALA A 130 -19.83 -4.01 0.15
N LEU A 131 -19.21 -4.15 -1.02
CA LEU A 131 -19.57 -5.14 -2.02
C LEU A 131 -19.51 -6.58 -1.48
N LYS A 132 -18.47 -6.91 -0.70
CA LYS A 132 -18.34 -8.22 -0.02
C LYS A 132 -19.51 -8.57 0.91
N LYS A 133 -20.29 -7.58 1.36
CA LYS A 133 -21.44 -7.77 2.24
C LYS A 133 -22.78 -7.63 1.51
N ALA A 134 -22.80 -6.95 0.37
CA ALA A 134 -24.02 -6.53 -0.32
C ALA A 134 -24.79 -7.66 -1.02
N ASN A 135 -24.21 -8.86 -1.12
CA ASN A 135 -24.80 -10.03 -1.80
C ASN A 135 -25.40 -9.67 -3.18
N THR A 136 -24.65 -8.87 -3.94
CA THR A 136 -24.99 -8.40 -5.28
C THR A 136 -23.83 -8.67 -6.22
N SER A 137 -24.14 -8.91 -7.50
CA SER A 137 -23.15 -9.01 -8.57
C SER A 137 -22.86 -7.66 -9.23
N LEU A 138 -23.53 -6.58 -8.81
CA LEU A 138 -23.32 -5.25 -9.37
C LEU A 138 -22.01 -4.66 -8.83
N TRP A 139 -21.12 -4.23 -9.74
CA TRP A 139 -19.88 -3.57 -9.37
C TRP A 139 -20.13 -2.12 -8.94
N GLU A 140 -19.86 -1.80 -7.67
CA GLU A 140 -20.11 -0.48 -7.06
C GLU A 140 -18.88 0.05 -6.31
N VAL A 141 -17.72 0.03 -6.97
CA VAL A 141 -16.45 0.47 -6.36
C VAL A 141 -16.03 1.81 -6.96
N PRO A 142 -15.87 2.87 -6.15
CA PRO A 142 -15.45 4.17 -6.66
C PRO A 142 -14.12 4.09 -7.43
N TYR A 143 -14.00 4.90 -8.48
CA TYR A 143 -12.79 5.04 -9.33
C TYR A 143 -12.39 3.83 -10.17
N LEU A 144 -12.99 2.66 -9.99
CA LEU A 144 -12.76 1.48 -10.82
C LEU A 144 -14.01 1.23 -11.68
N PRO A 145 -13.94 1.36 -13.02
CA PRO A 145 -15.12 1.20 -13.88
C PRO A 145 -15.61 -0.25 -13.99
N ILE A 146 -14.73 -1.22 -13.72
CA ILE A 146 -15.01 -2.66 -13.72
C ILE A 146 -14.24 -3.33 -12.58
N ASP A 147 -14.62 -4.55 -12.20
CA ASP A 147 -13.76 -5.39 -11.38
C ASP A 147 -12.53 -5.78 -12.22
N PRO A 148 -11.29 -5.44 -11.80
CA PRO A 148 -10.11 -5.90 -12.53
C PRO A 148 -10.07 -7.43 -12.69
N ALA A 149 -10.66 -8.18 -11.76
CA ALA A 149 -10.71 -9.64 -11.83
C ALA A 149 -11.50 -10.16 -13.04
N ASP A 150 -12.51 -9.41 -13.53
CA ASP A 150 -13.33 -9.80 -14.68
C ASP A 150 -12.52 -9.92 -15.98
N VAL A 151 -11.34 -9.28 -16.03
CA VAL A 151 -10.41 -9.31 -17.17
C VAL A 151 -9.07 -9.95 -16.83
N GLY A 152 -8.98 -10.66 -15.70
CA GLY A 152 -7.76 -11.37 -15.28
C GLY A 152 -6.68 -10.44 -14.72
N ARG A 153 -7.07 -9.28 -14.22
CA ARG A 153 -6.19 -8.27 -13.61
C ARG A 153 -6.47 -8.17 -12.11
N SER A 154 -5.63 -7.40 -11.42
CA SER A 154 -5.82 -7.09 -10.01
C SER A 154 -5.75 -5.58 -9.80
N TYR A 155 -6.51 -5.09 -8.81
CA TYR A 155 -6.32 -3.75 -8.30
C TYR A 155 -4.98 -3.65 -7.56
N GLU A 156 -4.15 -2.68 -7.95
CA GLU A 156 -2.85 -2.42 -7.31
C GLU A 156 -2.90 -1.10 -6.54
N ALA A 157 -2.88 -1.19 -5.21
CA ALA A 157 -2.70 -0.02 -4.35
C ALA A 157 -1.21 0.36 -4.28
N ILE A 158 -0.68 0.94 -5.36
CA ILE A 158 0.70 1.45 -5.34
C ILE A 158 0.71 2.76 -4.53
N ILE A 159 1.11 2.67 -3.27
CA ILE A 159 1.31 3.84 -2.41
C ILE A 159 2.69 4.42 -2.71
N ARG A 160 2.72 5.50 -3.47
CA ARG A 160 3.90 6.37 -3.58
C ARG A 160 3.88 7.35 -2.43
N ILE A 161 4.91 7.29 -1.57
CA ILE A 161 5.07 8.23 -0.47
C ILE A 161 5.94 9.38 -0.98
N ASN A 162 5.33 10.55 -1.15
CA ASN A 162 6.01 11.80 -1.46
C ASN A 162 5.77 12.83 -0.35
N SER A 163 6.26 14.05 -0.51
CA SER A 163 6.12 15.13 0.48
C SER A 163 4.67 15.56 0.77
N GLN A 164 3.69 15.07 -0.01
CA GLN A 164 2.25 15.29 0.21
C GLN A 164 1.54 14.06 0.79
N SER A 165 2.22 12.92 0.93
CA SER A 165 1.61 11.69 1.44
C SER A 165 1.37 11.80 2.94
N GLY A 166 0.09 11.80 3.33
CA GLY A 166 -0.32 11.94 4.73
C GLY A 166 0.03 10.73 5.60
N LYS A 167 -0.03 10.94 6.93
CA LYS A 167 0.29 9.96 8.00
C LYS A 167 -0.33 8.58 7.80
N GLY A 168 -1.55 8.52 7.25
CA GLY A 168 -2.26 7.27 6.99
C GLY A 168 -1.62 6.40 5.90
N GLY A 169 -0.92 6.99 4.93
CA GLY A 169 -0.24 6.25 3.87
C GLY A 169 0.94 5.43 4.39
N ILE A 170 1.77 6.02 5.26
CA ILE A 170 2.92 5.34 5.89
C ILE A 170 2.44 4.16 6.73
N ALA A 171 1.44 4.39 7.59
CA ALA A 171 0.91 3.36 8.48
C ALA A 171 0.30 2.18 7.70
N TYR A 172 -0.44 2.47 6.64
CA TYR A 172 -1.05 1.43 5.81
C TYR A 172 0.00 0.58 5.10
N VAL A 173 1.02 1.20 4.49
CA VAL A 173 2.10 0.47 3.79
C VAL A 173 2.83 -0.48 4.75
N LEU A 174 3.21 0.01 5.93
CA LEU A 174 3.91 -0.80 6.92
C LEU A 174 3.02 -1.93 7.47
N GLN A 175 1.72 -1.69 7.61
CA GLN A 175 0.78 -2.71 8.02
C GLN A 175 0.58 -3.77 6.93
N ALA A 176 0.32 -3.36 5.69
CA ALA A 176 -0.03 -4.23 4.58
C ALA A 176 1.16 -5.08 4.11
N ASP A 177 2.33 -4.47 3.95
CA ASP A 177 3.49 -5.11 3.34
C ASP A 177 4.40 -5.79 4.38
N TYR A 178 4.38 -5.29 5.63
CA TYR A 178 5.32 -5.71 6.68
C TYR A 178 4.66 -6.13 8.01
N GLY A 179 3.33 -6.05 8.13
CA GLY A 179 2.61 -6.46 9.35
C GLY A 179 2.78 -5.55 10.57
N LEU A 180 3.27 -4.31 10.38
CA LEU A 180 3.49 -3.37 11.49
C LEU A 180 2.23 -2.52 11.75
N ASN A 181 1.45 -2.89 12.76
CA ASN A 181 0.34 -2.08 13.26
C ASN A 181 0.86 -0.99 14.21
N LEU A 182 1.24 0.16 13.69
CA LEU A 182 1.75 1.26 14.50
C LEU A 182 0.62 1.95 15.31
N PRO A 183 0.82 2.23 16.62
CA PRO A 183 -0.07 3.11 17.39
C PRO A 183 -0.19 4.50 16.79
N ARG A 184 -1.32 5.17 17.00
CA ARG A 184 -1.60 6.48 16.39
C ARG A 184 -0.51 7.53 16.67
N ASN A 185 0.00 7.59 17.89
CA ASN A 185 1.05 8.56 18.25
C ASN A 185 2.39 8.21 17.58
N LEU A 186 2.72 6.92 17.47
CA LEU A 186 3.90 6.46 16.72
C LEU A 186 3.78 6.75 15.22
N GLN A 187 2.59 6.63 14.63
CA GLN A 187 2.38 7.04 13.23
C GLN A 187 2.69 8.53 13.03
N ILE A 188 2.32 9.38 13.99
CA ILE A 188 2.62 10.81 13.95
C ILE A 188 4.13 11.04 14.08
N GLU A 189 4.76 10.43 15.07
CA GLU A 189 6.20 10.57 15.32
C GLU A 189 7.02 10.11 14.10
N PHE A 190 6.75 8.91 13.59
CA PHE A 190 7.49 8.35 12.46
C PHE A 190 7.20 9.08 11.15
N SER A 191 6.02 9.68 10.98
CA SER A 191 5.74 10.50 9.80
C SER A 191 6.67 11.71 9.67
N GLN A 192 7.14 12.26 10.80
CA GLN A 192 8.09 13.37 10.78
C GLN A 192 9.48 12.93 10.29
N GLU A 193 9.91 11.73 10.67
CA GLU A 193 11.17 11.12 10.18
C GLU A 193 11.12 10.88 8.67
N ILE A 194 10.00 10.36 8.15
CA ILE A 194 9.84 10.13 6.71
C ILE A 194 9.74 11.44 5.93
N GLN A 195 9.08 12.47 6.50
CA GLN A 195 9.02 13.80 5.87
C GLN A 195 10.43 14.41 5.72
N ALA A 196 11.28 14.25 6.72
CA ALA A 196 12.66 14.75 6.64
C ALA A 196 13.45 14.08 5.50
N ILE A 197 13.19 12.79 5.23
CA ILE A 197 13.82 12.05 4.13
C ILE A 197 13.28 12.52 2.77
N THR A 198 11.96 12.64 2.63
CA THR A 198 11.34 13.09 1.37
C THR A 198 11.75 14.52 1.02
N ASP A 199 11.87 15.41 2.01
CA ASP A 199 12.29 16.80 1.83
C ASP A 199 13.78 16.89 1.42
N ALA A 200 14.65 16.03 1.97
CA ALA A 200 16.07 16.02 1.64
C ALA A 200 16.38 15.40 0.27
N GLU A 201 15.70 14.31 -0.09
CA GLU A 201 15.98 13.56 -1.31
C GLU A 201 15.18 14.05 -2.52
N GLY A 202 14.11 14.84 -2.31
CA GLY A 202 13.25 15.40 -3.36
C GLY A 202 12.57 14.33 -4.23
N LYS A 203 12.51 13.09 -3.75
CA LYS A 203 12.03 11.92 -4.49
C LYS A 203 11.01 11.12 -3.68
N GLU A 204 10.24 10.32 -4.40
CA GLU A 204 9.34 9.33 -3.82
C GLU A 204 10.15 8.28 -3.05
N VAL A 205 9.68 7.90 -1.85
CA VAL A 205 10.36 6.89 -1.01
C VAL A 205 9.64 5.54 -1.15
N PRO A 206 10.32 4.47 -1.61
CA PRO A 206 9.74 3.15 -1.70
C PRO A 206 9.32 2.58 -0.33
N ALA A 207 8.28 1.74 -0.31
CA ALA A 207 7.79 1.04 0.89
C ALA A 207 8.92 0.34 1.69
N ARG A 208 9.81 -0.35 0.96
CA ARG A 208 10.99 -1.00 1.53
C ARG A 208 11.91 -0.03 2.27
N ARG A 209 12.14 1.16 1.73
CA ARG A 209 13.00 2.17 2.35
C ARG A 209 12.36 2.73 3.63
N ILE A 210 11.03 2.87 3.64
CA ILE A 210 10.28 3.28 4.84
C ILE A 210 10.39 2.20 5.93
N TYR A 211 10.24 0.93 5.57
CA TYR A 211 10.42 -0.19 6.49
C TYR A 211 11.85 -0.26 7.05
N GLU A 212 12.86 -0.21 6.18
CA GLU A 212 14.27 -0.20 6.59
C GLU A 212 14.55 0.97 7.55
N ARG A 213 13.97 2.15 7.28
CA ARG A 213 14.10 3.30 8.17
C ARG A 213 13.42 3.10 9.52
N PHE A 214 12.27 2.43 9.54
CA PHE A 214 11.57 2.08 10.78
C PHE A 214 12.43 1.13 11.62
N ILE A 215 12.95 0.06 11.01
CA ILE A 215 13.81 -0.92 11.66
C ILE A 215 15.09 -0.26 12.18
N GLU A 216 15.74 0.57 11.38
CA GLU A 216 16.95 1.30 11.78
C GLU A 216 16.70 2.23 12.98
N THR A 217 15.60 2.99 12.95
CA THR A 217 15.30 4.01 13.98
C THR A 217 14.81 3.41 15.30
N TYR A 218 13.96 2.38 15.22
CA TYR A 218 13.24 1.87 16.38
C TYR A 218 13.64 0.47 16.83
N VAL A 219 14.29 -0.35 16.01
CA VAL A 219 14.58 -1.76 16.36
C VAL A 219 16.07 -2.01 16.47
N ASP A 220 16.81 -1.89 15.35
CA ASP A 220 18.23 -2.26 15.30
C ASP A 220 19.14 -1.20 15.94
N GLN A 221 18.82 0.08 15.72
CA GLN A 221 19.57 1.24 16.21
C GLN A 221 21.10 1.08 16.05
N PRO A 222 21.60 0.98 14.81
CA PRO A 222 23.03 0.79 14.58
C PRO A 222 23.84 1.94 15.20
N GLY A 223 24.75 1.60 16.11
CA GLY A 223 25.54 2.57 16.88
C GLY A 223 24.94 2.97 18.24
N ALA A 224 23.81 2.39 18.64
CA ALA A 224 23.26 2.57 19.98
C ALA A 224 24.26 2.20 21.08
N ARG A 225 24.27 3.02 22.14
CA ARG A 225 25.10 2.82 23.33
C ARG A 225 24.66 1.59 24.11
N LEU A 226 23.35 1.41 24.26
CA LEU A 226 22.77 0.38 25.11
C LEU A 226 22.22 -0.78 24.25
N LYS A 227 22.45 -2.02 24.66
CA LYS A 227 21.83 -3.21 24.04
C LYS A 227 21.30 -4.16 25.10
N PHE A 228 20.12 -4.71 24.86
CA PHE A 228 19.56 -5.77 25.69
C PHE A 228 20.21 -7.11 25.33
N LEU A 229 20.60 -7.92 26.32
CA LEU A 229 21.14 -9.26 26.11
C LEU A 229 20.22 -10.33 26.69
N ASP A 230 19.91 -10.23 27.99
CA ASP A 230 19.09 -11.23 28.68
C ASP A 230 18.42 -10.65 29.93
N HIS A 231 17.44 -11.36 30.49
CA HIS A 231 16.81 -11.01 31.75
C HIS A 231 16.35 -12.23 32.55
N HIS A 232 16.38 -12.07 33.87
CA HIS A 232 15.78 -12.99 34.84
C HIS A 232 14.80 -12.22 35.72
N THR A 233 13.68 -12.84 36.05
CA THR A 233 12.71 -12.25 36.96
C THR A 233 12.38 -13.19 38.10
N TYR A 234 12.39 -12.66 39.32
CA TYR A 234 12.07 -13.40 40.53
C TYR A 234 11.10 -12.60 41.42
N PRO A 235 10.25 -13.28 42.22
CA PRO A 235 9.38 -12.59 43.18
C PRO A 235 10.20 -11.79 44.18
N SER A 236 9.75 -10.58 44.53
CA SER A 236 10.34 -9.82 45.63
C SER A 236 10.03 -10.52 46.96
N THR A 237 11.06 -10.78 47.76
CA THR A 237 10.95 -11.34 49.11
C THR A 237 10.55 -10.27 50.14
N GLU A 238 10.74 -9.00 49.82
CA GLU A 238 10.50 -7.86 50.72
C GLU A 238 9.09 -7.27 50.55
N ILE A 239 8.58 -7.19 49.32
CA ILE A 239 7.30 -6.55 49.01
C ILE A 239 6.40 -7.52 48.23
N LYS A 240 5.32 -7.99 48.88
CA LYS A 240 4.32 -8.86 48.24
C LYS A 240 3.74 -8.19 47.00
N GLY A 241 3.70 -8.93 45.88
CA GLY A 241 3.15 -8.46 44.60
C GLY A 241 4.14 -7.73 43.69
N ARG A 242 5.39 -7.50 44.14
CA ARG A 242 6.47 -6.98 43.29
C ARG A 242 7.36 -8.09 42.75
N ARG A 243 7.96 -7.83 41.59
CA ARG A 243 9.02 -8.64 40.98
C ARG A 243 10.33 -7.85 40.98
N VAL A 244 11.42 -8.57 41.15
CA VAL A 244 12.76 -8.08 40.87
C VAL A 244 13.12 -8.55 39.46
N VAL A 245 13.67 -7.63 38.68
CA VAL A 245 14.17 -7.85 37.32
C VAL A 245 15.67 -7.63 37.36
N GLU A 246 16.42 -8.67 37.03
CA GLU A 246 17.85 -8.60 36.78
C GLU A 246 18.05 -8.73 35.26
N ALA A 247 18.61 -7.71 34.64
CA ALA A 247 18.83 -7.67 33.20
C ALA A 247 20.30 -7.48 32.89
N VAL A 248 20.78 -8.26 31.92
CA VAL A 248 22.13 -8.14 31.37
C VAL A 248 22.05 -7.26 30.13
N ILE A 249 22.81 -6.17 30.12
CA ILE A 249 22.85 -5.20 29.03
C ILE A 249 24.29 -4.96 28.59
N LEU A 250 24.48 -4.48 27.37
CA LEU A 250 25.72 -3.81 26.98
C LEU A 250 25.55 -2.31 27.16
N ASP A 251 26.54 -1.66 27.76
CA ASP A 251 26.69 -0.21 27.80
C ASP A 251 28.06 0.17 27.22
N GLY A 252 28.07 0.76 26.03
CA GLY A 252 29.31 1.12 25.32
C GLY A 252 30.19 -0.10 25.04
N GLY A 253 29.59 -1.26 24.80
CA GLY A 253 30.27 -2.53 24.53
C GLY A 253 30.73 -3.31 25.77
N LYS A 254 30.45 -2.82 26.98
CA LYS A 254 30.73 -3.55 28.23
C LYS A 254 29.46 -4.18 28.77
N GLU A 255 29.54 -5.45 29.16
CA GLU A 255 28.45 -6.15 29.81
C GLU A 255 28.25 -5.63 31.24
N VAL A 256 27.01 -5.28 31.56
CA VAL A 256 26.60 -4.75 32.86
C VAL A 256 25.29 -5.41 33.26
N THR A 257 25.23 -5.89 34.50
CA THR A 257 24.00 -6.37 35.11
C THR A 257 23.32 -5.23 35.85
N ILE A 258 22.06 -4.95 35.51
CA ILE A 258 21.22 -3.95 36.19
C ILE A 258 20.06 -4.65 36.89
N THR A 259 19.71 -4.16 38.08
CA THR A 259 18.65 -4.75 38.90
C THR A 259 17.61 -3.70 39.28
N GLY A 260 16.33 -4.00 39.07
CA GLY A 260 15.22 -3.13 39.41
C GLY A 260 14.00 -3.86 39.93
N THR A 261 13.10 -3.12 40.57
CA THR A 261 11.89 -3.67 41.18
C THR A 261 10.67 -3.00 40.61
N GLY A 262 9.66 -3.79 40.27
CA GLY A 262 8.41 -3.28 39.70
C GLY A 262 7.25 -4.26 39.86
N THR A 263 6.11 -3.88 39.32
CA THR A 263 4.89 -4.70 39.26
C THR A 263 4.97 -5.81 38.21
N GLY A 264 5.89 -5.68 37.24
CA GLY A 264 6.16 -6.67 36.19
C GLY A 264 7.54 -6.47 35.55
N PRO A 265 7.87 -7.26 34.50
CA PRO A 265 9.16 -7.19 33.82
C PRO A 265 9.48 -5.79 33.25
N ILE A 266 8.52 -5.16 32.59
CA ILE A 266 8.68 -3.82 31.98
C ILE A 266 8.96 -2.77 33.07
N ASP A 267 8.10 -2.68 34.07
CA ASP A 267 8.22 -1.70 35.17
C ASP A 267 9.53 -1.87 35.95
N GLY A 268 9.91 -3.12 36.27
CA GLY A 268 11.17 -3.40 36.95
C GLY A 268 12.39 -3.06 36.09
N PHE A 269 12.34 -3.31 34.79
CA PHE A 269 13.41 -2.97 33.86
C PHE A 269 13.55 -1.46 33.66
N VAL A 270 12.44 -0.73 33.49
CA VAL A 270 12.43 0.74 33.42
C VAL A 270 13.02 1.35 34.70
N ASN A 271 12.69 0.80 35.87
CA ASN A 271 13.28 1.23 37.14
C ASN A 271 14.79 0.99 37.21
N ALA A 272 15.26 -0.17 36.75
CA ALA A 272 16.70 -0.51 36.68
C ALA A 272 17.43 0.44 35.72
N LEU A 273 16.88 0.60 34.52
CA LEU A 273 17.48 1.35 33.44
C LEU A 273 17.54 2.85 33.77
N SER A 274 16.46 3.41 34.32
CA SER A 274 16.41 4.83 34.75
C SER A 274 17.51 5.20 35.73
N ARG A 275 17.77 4.31 36.71
CA ARG A 275 18.87 4.49 37.68
C ARG A 275 20.24 4.35 37.03
N HIS A 276 20.40 3.36 36.13
CA HIS A 276 21.66 3.13 35.42
C HIS A 276 22.05 4.29 34.50
N VAL A 277 21.10 4.82 33.71
CA VAL A 277 21.36 5.92 32.77
C VAL A 277 21.27 7.31 33.40
N GLY A 278 20.75 7.42 34.63
CA GLY A 278 20.56 8.70 35.32
C GLY A 278 19.47 9.58 34.69
N VAL A 279 18.43 8.97 34.13
CA VAL A 279 17.27 9.67 33.54
C VAL A 279 16.01 9.00 34.06
N GLU A 280 15.12 9.77 34.67
CA GLU A 280 13.82 9.28 35.08
C GLU A 280 12.97 9.00 33.84
N MET A 281 12.49 7.76 33.70
CA MET A 281 11.67 7.32 32.59
C MET A 281 10.46 6.54 33.13
N SER A 282 9.31 6.67 32.47
CA SER A 282 8.09 5.93 32.78
C SER A 282 7.38 5.49 31.51
N VAL A 283 6.61 4.41 31.59
CA VAL A 283 5.78 3.93 30.47
C VAL A 283 4.44 4.68 30.49
N LEU A 284 4.06 5.28 29.37
CA LEU A 284 2.75 5.90 29.17
C LEU A 284 1.77 4.96 28.47
N ASP A 285 2.22 4.31 27.41
CA ASP A 285 1.39 3.43 26.60
C ASP A 285 2.19 2.22 26.14
N TYR A 286 1.50 1.10 25.97
CA TYR A 286 2.06 -0.19 25.57
C TYR A 286 1.10 -0.88 24.60
N SER A 287 1.65 -1.37 23.50
CA SER A 287 0.92 -2.22 22.56
C SER A 287 1.82 -3.30 21.99
N GLU A 288 1.22 -4.45 21.68
CA GLU A 288 1.94 -5.61 21.15
C GLU A 288 1.03 -6.41 20.22
N HIS A 289 1.63 -6.97 19.17
CA HIS A 289 0.96 -7.95 18.29
C HIS A 289 1.96 -8.89 17.62
N SER A 290 1.45 -10.01 17.08
CA SER A 290 2.25 -10.95 16.30
C SER A 290 2.41 -10.48 14.84
N MET A 291 3.62 -10.58 14.28
CA MET A 291 3.87 -10.20 12.89
C MET A 291 3.51 -11.28 11.87
N GLN A 292 3.44 -12.56 12.29
CA GLN A 292 3.08 -13.71 11.44
C GLN A 292 2.05 -14.61 12.13
N ARG A 293 1.42 -15.53 11.37
CA ARG A 293 0.54 -16.58 11.91
C ARG A 293 1.34 -17.86 12.18
N GLY A 294 1.27 -18.40 13.40
CA GLY A 294 1.88 -19.69 13.77
C GLY A 294 2.55 -19.65 15.15
N SER A 295 2.92 -20.81 15.69
CA SER A 295 3.53 -20.93 17.04
C SER A 295 4.95 -20.36 17.16
N ASN A 296 5.61 -20.07 16.03
CA ASN A 296 6.96 -19.48 15.96
C ASN A 296 6.93 -18.03 15.45
N ALA A 297 5.78 -17.35 15.54
CA ALA A 297 5.66 -15.97 15.09
C ALA A 297 6.42 -15.02 16.02
N SER A 298 7.25 -14.14 15.45
CA SER A 298 7.84 -13.03 16.20
C SER A 298 6.75 -12.05 16.66
N ALA A 299 6.89 -11.56 17.88
CA ALA A 299 6.08 -10.46 18.43
C ALA A 299 6.81 -9.13 18.19
N ILE A 300 6.04 -8.09 17.93
CA ILE A 300 6.51 -6.72 17.97
C ILE A 300 5.81 -5.97 19.10
N SER A 301 6.59 -5.29 19.93
CA SER A 301 6.08 -4.43 21.00
C SER A 301 6.42 -2.98 20.71
N TYR A 302 5.50 -2.07 21.04
CA TYR A 302 5.70 -0.63 20.99
C TYR A 302 5.46 -0.04 22.37
N VAL A 303 6.39 0.78 22.84
CA VAL A 303 6.33 1.41 24.17
C VAL A 303 6.46 2.92 24.01
N GLU A 304 5.46 3.67 24.47
CA GLU A 304 5.55 5.12 24.61
C GLU A 304 6.18 5.42 25.99
N MET A 305 7.35 6.05 25.99
CA MET A 305 8.06 6.46 27.20
C MET A 305 7.92 7.96 27.43
N GLU A 306 7.66 8.34 28.68
CA GLU A 306 7.77 9.70 29.17
C GLU A 306 9.09 9.89 29.91
N TYR A 307 9.70 11.05 29.70
CA TYR A 307 10.93 11.48 30.36
C TYR A 307 10.93 13.02 30.44
N PRO A 308 11.85 13.66 31.19
CA PRO A 308 11.84 15.12 31.36
C PRO A 308 11.85 15.94 30.06
N GLY A 309 12.33 15.38 28.95
CA GLY A 309 12.36 16.02 27.63
C GLY A 309 11.13 15.76 26.75
N GLY A 310 10.09 15.09 27.27
CA GLY A 310 8.82 14.85 26.57
C GLY A 310 8.49 13.37 26.43
N LYS A 311 7.87 13.02 25.30
CA LYS A 311 7.37 11.66 25.01
C LYS A 311 8.00 11.15 23.72
N LEU A 312 8.32 9.87 23.68
CA LEU A 312 8.76 9.20 22.46
C LEU A 312 8.50 7.71 22.51
N PHE A 313 8.56 7.06 21.35
CA PHE A 313 8.38 5.62 21.24
C PHE A 313 9.68 4.82 21.16
N GLY A 314 9.63 3.58 21.59
CA GLY A 314 10.57 2.51 21.21
C GLY A 314 9.82 1.31 20.66
N ALA A 315 10.49 0.49 19.86
CA ALA A 315 9.95 -0.77 19.37
C ALA A 315 10.96 -1.92 19.59
N GLY A 316 10.46 -3.14 19.71
CA GLY A 316 11.28 -4.34 19.87
C GLY A 316 10.63 -5.52 19.17
N ILE A 317 11.45 -6.35 18.52
CA ILE A 317 10.98 -7.52 17.76
C ILE A 317 11.70 -8.75 18.26
N ASN A 318 10.97 -9.65 18.91
CA ASN A 318 11.53 -10.88 19.44
C ASN A 318 10.51 -12.02 19.38
N THR A 319 10.99 -13.27 19.32
CA THR A 319 10.12 -14.46 19.46
C THR A 319 9.57 -14.61 20.87
N ASN A 320 10.19 -13.98 21.86
CA ASN A 320 9.71 -13.91 23.24
C ASN A 320 9.06 -12.54 23.50
N ILE A 321 7.76 -12.54 23.82
CA ILE A 321 6.96 -11.33 24.10
C ILE A 321 7.57 -10.44 25.18
N VAL A 322 8.16 -11.03 26.23
CA VAL A 322 8.80 -10.26 27.29
C VAL A 322 10.07 -9.60 26.76
N ALA A 323 10.91 -10.34 26.04
CA ALA A 323 12.11 -9.77 25.44
C ALA A 323 11.78 -8.65 24.44
N ALA A 324 10.75 -8.83 23.59
CA ALA A 324 10.30 -7.79 22.66
C ALA A 324 9.90 -6.51 23.40
N SER A 325 9.19 -6.62 24.54
CA SER A 325 8.82 -5.47 25.35
C SER A 325 10.02 -4.78 26.02
N LEU A 326 11.03 -5.55 26.47
CA LEU A 326 12.25 -5.00 27.09
C LEU A 326 13.18 -4.35 26.05
N GLU A 327 13.28 -4.94 24.86
CA GLU A 327 13.96 -4.34 23.70
C GLU A 327 13.28 -3.02 23.28
N ALA A 328 11.94 -2.95 23.30
CA ALA A 328 11.22 -1.71 23.02
C ALA A 328 11.52 -0.61 24.05
N VAL A 329 11.61 -0.95 25.34
CA VAL A 329 12.07 -0.01 26.38
C VAL A 329 13.53 0.41 26.13
N MET A 330 14.41 -0.54 25.80
CA MET A 330 15.82 -0.25 25.48
C MET A 330 15.95 0.71 24.30
N SER A 331 15.16 0.47 23.25
CA SER A 331 15.08 1.30 22.05
C SER A 331 14.68 2.74 22.40
N ALA A 332 13.64 2.92 23.22
CA ALA A 332 13.23 4.23 23.68
C ALA A 332 14.34 4.91 24.51
N ALA A 333 14.96 4.17 25.43
CA ALA A 333 16.04 4.70 26.27
C ALA A 333 17.25 5.18 25.45
N ASN A 334 17.66 4.43 24.42
CA ASN A 334 18.71 4.84 23.49
C ASN A 334 18.39 6.17 22.79
N ARG A 335 17.14 6.37 22.39
CA ARG A 335 16.69 7.64 21.77
C ARG A 335 16.68 8.79 22.77
N ILE A 336 16.35 8.53 24.03
CA ILE A 336 16.41 9.52 25.12
C ILE A 336 17.86 9.95 25.39
N VAL A 337 18.79 9.00 25.52
CA VAL A 337 20.20 9.32 25.83
C VAL A 337 20.94 9.89 24.62
N GLY A 338 20.60 9.47 23.40
CA GLY A 338 21.18 10.01 22.17
C GLY A 338 20.88 11.50 21.97
N LYS A 339 19.68 11.97 22.37
CA LYS A 339 19.32 13.40 22.31
C LYS A 339 20.09 14.29 23.28
N LYS A 340 20.70 13.74 24.35
CA LYS A 340 21.55 14.51 25.27
C LYS A 340 22.97 14.78 24.74
N ALA A 341 23.37 14.09 23.66
CA ALA A 341 24.72 14.16 23.11
C ALA A 341 24.87 15.14 21.93
N GLY A 342 23.83 15.90 21.58
CA GLY A 342 23.84 16.98 20.59
C GLY A 342 23.45 18.31 21.22
#